data_AF-A0A1F1UAN7-F1
#
_entry.id   AF-A0A1F1UAN7-F1
#
_cell.length_a   1.000
_cell.length_b   1.000
_cell.length_c   1.000
_cell.angle_alpha   90.00
_cell.angle_beta   90.00
_cell.angle_gamma   90.00
#
_symmetry.space_group_name_H-M   'P 1'
#
loop_
_entity.id
_entity.type
_entity.pdbx_description
1 polymer ?
#
loop_
_entity_poly.entity_id
_entity_poly.type
_entity_poly.pdbx_seq_one_letter_code
_entity_poly.pdbx_strand_id
1 'polypeptide(L)'
;MVGFESSDRELLERYVKAIQAPVYPLFLGRRALPPAGPIHADVCEGGLEDVLKSYPWQASDYQAKRLANLRRNGSERIHLTFESRPGDATFATAETIADNPVSFSMEHRQYDFRAMSHDYVPLSAITTHDNGSADSDDVHDPMALLAPVDDEGVS
;
A
#
# COMPACT_ATOMS: atom_id res chain seq x y z
N MET A 1 -0.34 -0.98 3.71
CA MET A 1 0.91 -0.70 4.42
C MET A 1 0.58 0.07 5.68
N VAL A 2 1.34 -0.11 6.76
CA VAL A 2 1.19 0.63 8.02
C VAL A 2 2.59 1.07 8.47
N GLY A 3 2.70 2.16 9.21
CA GLY A 3 3.96 2.66 9.73
C GLY A 3 3.84 3.10 11.18
N PHE A 4 4.95 3.01 11.90
CA PHE A 4 5.10 3.49 13.27
C PHE A 4 6.35 4.38 13.34
N GLU A 5 6.27 5.45 14.12
CA GLU A 5 7.37 6.39 14.28
C GLU A 5 7.77 6.45 15.75
N SER A 6 9.08 6.49 15.98
CA SER A 6 9.66 6.71 17.29
C SER A 6 11.03 7.35 17.14
N SER A 7 11.42 8.18 18.12
CA SER A 7 12.80 8.65 18.25
C SER A 7 13.74 7.59 18.82
N ASP A 8 13.20 6.49 19.38
CA ASP A 8 13.97 5.35 19.88
C ASP A 8 14.08 4.27 18.79
N ARG A 9 15.23 4.25 18.11
CA ARG A 9 15.51 3.25 17.08
C ARG A 9 15.59 1.83 17.64
N GLU A 10 16.13 1.63 18.84
CA GLU A 10 16.24 0.30 19.44
C GLU A 10 14.87 -0.28 19.75
N LEU A 11 13.90 0.57 20.12
CA LEU A 11 12.50 0.16 20.26
C LEU A 11 11.92 -0.35 18.94
N LEU A 12 12.10 0.38 17.83
CA LEU A 12 11.60 -0.02 16.52
C LEU A 12 12.25 -1.34 16.04
N GLU A 13 13.55 -1.51 16.24
CA GLU A 13 14.26 -2.75 15.92
C GLU A 13 13.76 -3.94 16.76
N ARG A 14 13.39 -3.72 18.03
CA ARG A 14 12.74 -4.75 18.86
C ARG A 14 11.38 -5.14 18.32
N TYR A 15 10.59 -4.20 17.81
CA TYR A 15 9.30 -4.50 17.18
C TYR A 15 9.45 -5.34 15.92
N VAL A 16 10.41 -5.00 15.05
CA VAL A 16 10.71 -5.81 13.86
C VAL A 16 11.05 -7.25 14.24
N LYS A 17 11.94 -7.44 15.23
CA LYS A 17 12.28 -8.79 15.74
C LYS A 17 11.07 -9.53 16.32
N ALA A 18 10.20 -8.84 17.07
CA ALA A 18 9.01 -9.43 17.66
C ALA A 18 7.97 -9.84 16.61
N ILE A 19 7.86 -9.12 15.49
CA ILE A 19 6.98 -9.48 14.37
C ILE A 19 7.53 -10.72 13.63
N GLN A 20 8.85 -10.82 13.47
CA GLN A 20 9.49 -11.96 12.81
C GLN A 20 9.41 -13.26 13.63
N ALA A 21 9.47 -13.16 14.96
CA ALA A 21 9.40 -14.30 15.87
C ALA A 21 8.39 -14.04 17.01
N PRO A 22 7.07 -14.05 16.71
CA PRO A 22 6.06 -13.65 17.65
C PRO A 22 5.79 -14.73 18.70
N VAL A 23 5.72 -14.33 19.97
CA VAL A 23 5.39 -15.23 21.10
C VAL A 23 3.93 -15.70 21.03
N TYR A 24 3.04 -14.85 20.49
CA TYR A 24 1.62 -15.15 20.29
C TYR A 24 1.29 -15.19 18.79
N PRO A 25 0.36 -16.04 18.34
CA PRO A 25 -0.08 -16.05 16.95
C PRO A 25 -0.61 -14.68 16.49
N LEU A 26 -0.16 -14.23 15.31
CA LEU A 26 -0.62 -12.99 14.71
C LEU A 26 -1.97 -13.19 13.99
N PHE A 27 -2.84 -12.20 14.06
CA PHE A 27 -4.15 -12.19 13.40
C PHE A 27 -4.54 -10.76 12.97
N LEU A 28 -5.24 -10.63 11.86
CA LEU A 28 -5.68 -9.35 11.31
C LEU A 28 -7.10 -9.03 11.83
N GLY A 29 -7.14 -8.56 13.09
CA GLY A 29 -8.37 -8.19 13.79
C GLY A 29 -8.97 -9.35 14.60
N ARG A 30 -9.61 -10.32 13.94
CA ARG A 30 -10.20 -11.49 14.63
C ARG A 30 -9.29 -12.71 14.50
N ARG A 31 -9.25 -13.57 15.52
CA ARG A 31 -8.43 -14.81 15.54
C ARG A 31 -8.67 -15.76 14.36
N ALA A 32 -9.86 -15.70 13.75
CA ALA A 32 -10.20 -16.48 12.57
C ALA A 32 -9.59 -15.96 11.26
N LEU A 33 -8.94 -14.79 11.27
CA LEU A 33 -8.33 -14.14 10.11
C LEU A 33 -6.79 -14.10 10.28
N PRO A 34 -6.11 -15.24 10.09
CA PRO A 34 -4.65 -15.26 10.10
C PRO A 34 -4.09 -14.47 8.89
N PRO A 35 -2.89 -13.89 9.00
CA PRO A 35 -2.18 -13.33 7.85
C PRO A 35 -1.99 -14.38 6.75
N ALA A 36 -2.08 -13.95 5.49
CA ALA A 36 -1.87 -14.84 4.34
C ALA A 36 -0.41 -15.33 4.19
N GLY A 37 0.52 -14.70 4.91
CA GLY A 37 1.94 -15.03 4.93
C GLY A 37 2.68 -14.25 6.02
N PRO A 38 4.01 -14.35 6.08
CA PRO A 38 4.83 -13.56 6.99
C PRO A 38 4.54 -12.05 6.86
N ILE A 39 4.51 -11.35 7.99
CA ILE A 39 4.41 -9.89 8.00
C ILE A 39 5.83 -9.35 7.91
N HIS A 40 6.12 -8.69 6.79
CA HIS A 40 7.41 -8.01 6.58
C HIS A 40 7.39 -6.64 7.28
N ALA A 41 8.48 -6.33 7.98
CA ALA A 41 8.65 -5.07 8.69
C ALA A 41 10.12 -4.68 8.63
N ASP A 42 10.37 -3.40 8.31
CA ASP A 42 11.70 -2.82 8.18
C ASP A 42 11.74 -1.48 8.93
N VAL A 43 12.94 -1.08 9.37
CA VAL A 43 13.16 0.25 9.97
C VAL A 43 13.65 1.19 8.88
N CYS A 44 12.91 2.28 8.69
CA CYS A 44 13.24 3.33 7.73
C CYS A 44 13.64 4.61 8.48
N GLU A 45 14.53 5.38 7.88
CA GLU A 45 14.89 6.72 8.37
C GLU A 45 14.00 7.77 7.69
N GLY A 46 13.65 8.83 8.43
CA GLY A 46 12.82 9.93 7.95
C GLY A 46 11.48 10.05 8.67
N GLY A 47 10.70 11.08 8.32
CA GLY A 47 9.38 11.30 8.87
C GLY A 47 8.36 10.27 8.38
N LEU A 48 7.43 9.87 9.24
CA LEU A 48 6.46 8.81 8.96
C LEU A 48 5.70 9.02 7.64
N GLU A 49 5.16 10.22 7.43
CA GLU A 49 4.39 10.54 6.23
C GLU A 49 5.23 10.48 4.96
N ASP A 50 6.44 11.05 4.99
CA ASP A 50 7.33 11.09 3.82
C ASP A 50 7.79 9.69 3.42
N VAL A 51 8.12 8.85 4.42
CA VAL A 51 8.43 7.45 4.20
C VAL A 51 7.23 6.71 3.61
N LEU A 52 6.02 6.87 4.18
CA LEU A 52 4.82 6.20 3.65
C LEU A 52 4.45 6.65 2.23
N LYS A 53 4.66 7.94 1.92
CA LYS A 53 4.39 8.55 0.60
C LYS A 53 5.37 8.10 -0.48
N SER A 54 6.57 7.67 -0.10
CA SER A 54 7.64 7.24 -1.02
C SER A 54 7.90 5.73 -0.98
N TYR A 55 7.32 5.00 -0.03
CA TYR A 55 7.57 3.57 0.10
C TYR A 55 7.09 2.81 -1.13
N PRO A 56 7.88 1.86 -1.66
CA PRO A 56 7.54 1.13 -2.87
C PRO A 56 6.19 0.41 -2.76
N TRP A 57 5.46 0.36 -3.87
CA TRP A 57 4.23 -0.42 -4.00
C TRP A 57 4.42 -1.88 -3.54
N GLN A 58 3.56 -2.32 -2.62
CA GLN A 58 3.70 -3.63 -1.96
C GLN A 58 2.80 -4.74 -2.55
N ALA A 59 1.90 -4.41 -3.48
CA ALA A 59 1.12 -5.43 -4.18
C ALA A 59 1.78 -5.78 -5.52
N SER A 60 1.24 -6.77 -6.23
CA SER A 60 1.75 -7.12 -7.56
C SER A 60 1.58 -5.98 -8.57
N ASP A 61 2.44 -5.93 -9.58
CA ASP A 61 2.35 -5.04 -10.75
C ASP A 61 1.01 -5.17 -11.47
N TYR A 62 0.44 -6.37 -11.52
CA TYR A 62 -0.88 -6.61 -12.08
C TYR A 62 -1.96 -5.78 -11.36
N GLN A 63 -1.90 -5.68 -10.03
CA GLN A 63 -2.84 -4.87 -9.25
C GLN A 63 -2.63 -3.37 -9.49
N ALA A 64 -1.37 -2.93 -9.63
CA ALA A 64 -1.07 -1.54 -10.00
C ALA A 64 -1.66 -1.20 -11.38
N LYS A 65 -1.39 -2.03 -12.40
CA LYS A 65 -1.94 -1.88 -13.76
C LYS A 65 -3.46 -1.91 -13.76
N ARG A 66 -4.06 -2.87 -13.05
CA ARG A 66 -5.53 -2.96 -12.90
C ARG A 66 -6.10 -1.69 -12.29
N LEU A 67 -5.48 -1.14 -11.25
CA LEU A 67 -5.95 0.08 -10.60
C LEU A 67 -5.82 1.29 -11.53
N ALA A 68 -4.68 1.44 -12.22
CA ALA A 68 -4.46 2.46 -13.24
C ALA A 68 -5.53 2.41 -14.35
N ASN A 69 -5.91 1.21 -14.80
CA ASN A 69 -6.88 1.03 -15.87
C ASN A 69 -8.35 1.26 -15.42
N LEU A 70 -8.66 1.14 -14.13
CA LEU A 70 -10.03 1.32 -13.61
C LEU A 70 -10.51 2.77 -13.72
N ARG A 71 -9.60 3.75 -13.73
CA ARG A 71 -9.92 5.16 -13.89
C ARG A 71 -9.15 5.69 -15.09
N ARG A 72 -9.86 5.90 -16.20
CA ARG A 72 -9.28 6.29 -17.50
C ARG A 72 -8.60 7.68 -17.53
N ASN A 73 -8.45 8.33 -16.38
CA ASN A 73 -8.02 9.73 -16.28
C ASN A 73 -6.66 9.89 -15.59
N GLY A 74 -5.95 8.81 -15.27
CA GLY A 74 -4.59 8.86 -14.69
C GLY A 74 -4.52 9.58 -13.34
N SER A 75 -5.61 9.54 -12.57
CA SER A 75 -5.78 10.28 -11.31
C SER A 75 -5.96 9.31 -10.14
N GLU A 76 -5.35 8.14 -10.24
CA GLU A 76 -5.48 7.10 -9.23
C GLU A 76 -4.69 7.52 -8.01
N ARG A 77 -5.37 7.54 -6.86
CA ARG A 77 -4.76 7.92 -5.60
C ARG A 77 -5.04 6.86 -4.56
N ILE A 78 -4.03 6.57 -3.76
CA ILE A 78 -4.12 5.70 -2.60
C ILE A 78 -4.42 6.57 -1.39
N HIS A 79 -5.41 6.14 -0.61
CA HIS A 79 -5.76 6.81 0.62
C HIS A 79 -4.67 6.63 1.67
N LEU A 80 -4.29 7.72 2.30
CA LEU A 80 -3.35 7.76 3.41
C LEU A 80 -4.08 8.32 4.63
N THR A 81 -4.06 7.55 5.72
CA THR A 81 -4.62 7.95 7.01
C THR A 81 -3.50 7.97 8.02
N PHE A 82 -3.40 9.05 8.80
CA PHE A 82 -2.38 9.20 9.82
C PHE A 82 -2.92 9.96 11.04
N GLU A 83 -2.27 9.77 12.18
CA GLU A 83 -2.63 10.44 13.42
C GLU A 83 -2.23 11.91 13.36
N SER A 84 -3.13 12.80 13.77
CA SER A 84 -2.89 14.24 13.81
C SER A 84 -2.82 14.73 15.26
N ARG A 85 -1.85 15.59 15.53
CA ARG A 85 -1.55 16.13 16.86
C ARG A 85 -1.84 17.63 16.94
N PRO A 86 -2.11 18.15 18.15
CA PRO A 86 -2.24 19.59 18.35
C PRO A 86 -0.95 20.30 17.90
N GLY A 87 -1.09 21.23 16.94
CA GLY A 87 0.03 21.93 16.32
C GLY A 87 0.23 21.56 14.85
N ASP A 88 -0.31 20.44 14.39
CA ASP A 88 -0.27 20.06 12.98
C ASP A 88 -1.22 20.93 12.16
N ALA A 89 -0.83 21.24 10.93
CA ALA A 89 -1.64 22.05 10.01
C ALA A 89 -3.00 21.40 9.71
N THR A 90 -3.07 20.07 9.72
CA THR A 90 -4.28 19.30 9.41
C THR A 90 -5.18 19.06 10.63
N PHE A 91 -4.76 19.45 11.83
CA PHE A 91 -5.47 19.16 13.08
C PHE A 91 -6.87 19.79 13.11
N ALA A 92 -7.03 20.99 12.55
CA ALA A 92 -8.31 21.71 12.53
C ALA A 92 -9.40 21.00 11.71
N THR A 93 -9.01 20.15 10.75
CA THR A 93 -9.92 19.34 9.92
C THR A 93 -9.82 17.85 10.22
N ALA A 94 -9.16 17.48 11.31
CA ALA A 94 -8.99 16.09 11.70
C ALA A 94 -10.32 15.50 12.19
N GLU A 95 -10.53 14.22 11.87
CA GLU A 95 -11.62 13.42 12.39
C GLU A 95 -11.24 12.83 13.75
N THR A 96 -12.15 12.85 14.70
CA THR A 96 -11.93 12.23 16.01
C THR A 96 -12.48 10.81 16.03
N ILE A 97 -11.64 9.82 16.32
CA ILE A 97 -11.99 8.39 16.39
C ILE A 97 -11.69 7.81 17.78
N ALA A 98 -12.53 6.88 18.25
CA ALA A 98 -12.38 6.20 19.55
C ALA A 98 -11.65 4.85 19.41
N ASP A 99 -10.40 4.87 18.99
CA ASP A 99 -9.60 3.65 18.77
C ASP A 99 -8.22 3.66 19.44
N ASN A 100 -7.88 4.69 20.23
CA ASN A 100 -6.62 4.76 20.95
C ASN A 100 -6.66 3.81 22.16
N PRO A 101 -5.88 2.70 22.19
CA PRO A 101 -5.99 1.72 23.27
C PRO A 101 -5.33 2.23 24.56
N VAL A 102 -6.12 2.35 25.63
CA VAL A 102 -5.61 2.65 26.98
C VAL A 102 -5.37 1.38 27.78
N SER A 103 -6.26 0.39 27.63
CA SER A 103 -6.15 -0.92 28.29
C SER A 103 -6.71 -2.03 27.41
N PHE A 104 -5.91 -3.08 27.24
CA PHE A 104 -6.32 -4.34 26.60
C PHE A 104 -6.82 -5.39 27.60
N SER A 105 -6.94 -5.05 28.90
CA SER A 105 -7.42 -5.98 29.94
C SER A 105 -8.80 -6.53 29.58
N MET A 106 -9.02 -7.82 29.87
CA MET A 106 -10.33 -8.44 29.64
C MET A 106 -11.40 -7.93 30.60
N GLU A 107 -11.02 -7.60 31.85
CA GLU A 107 -11.94 -7.11 32.89
C GLU A 107 -12.34 -5.65 32.65
N HIS A 108 -11.40 -4.85 32.14
CA HIS A 108 -11.61 -3.42 31.93
C HIS A 108 -10.87 -2.92 30.69
N ARG A 109 -11.42 -3.25 29.53
CA ARG A 109 -10.96 -2.76 28.23
C ARG A 109 -11.33 -1.29 28.07
N GLN A 110 -10.36 -0.45 27.75
CA GLN A 110 -10.56 1.00 27.60
C GLN A 110 -9.92 1.50 26.31
N TYR A 111 -10.65 2.40 25.66
CA TYR A 111 -10.19 3.14 24.50
C TYR A 111 -10.45 4.63 24.74
N ASP A 112 -9.55 5.45 24.22
CA ASP A 112 -9.66 6.89 24.21
C ASP A 112 -9.79 7.40 22.77
N PHE A 113 -10.05 8.69 22.64
CA PHE A 113 -10.14 9.36 21.37
C PHE A 113 -8.76 9.78 20.87
N ARG A 114 -8.54 9.70 19.56
CA ARG A 114 -7.44 10.36 18.86
C ARG A 114 -7.94 11.06 17.61
N ALA A 115 -7.20 12.09 17.19
CA ALA A 115 -7.48 12.80 15.96
C ALA A 115 -6.72 12.14 14.80
N MET A 116 -7.38 11.96 13.66
CA MET A 116 -6.82 11.42 12.43
C MET A 116 -7.05 12.37 11.27
N SER A 117 -6.02 12.53 10.44
CA SER A 117 -6.10 13.25 9.19
C SER A 117 -5.98 12.30 8.01
N HIS A 118 -6.47 12.78 6.87
CA HIS A 118 -6.54 12.03 5.63
C HIS A 118 -5.83 12.80 4.52
N ASP A 119 -5.05 12.08 3.73
CA ASP A 119 -4.37 12.58 2.54
C ASP A 119 -4.40 11.48 1.46
N TYR A 120 -3.80 11.77 0.31
CA TYR A 120 -3.83 10.90 -0.86
C TYR A 120 -2.53 10.94 -1.63
N VAL A 121 -1.95 9.77 -1.83
CA VAL A 121 -0.73 9.57 -2.61
C VAL A 121 -1.09 9.19 -4.04
N PRO A 122 -0.59 9.88 -5.08
CA PRO A 122 -0.81 9.44 -6.45
C PRO A 122 -0.15 8.07 -6.69
N LEU A 123 -0.84 7.15 -7.36
CA LEU A 123 -0.35 5.79 -7.62
C LEU A 123 1.01 5.82 -8.33
N SER A 124 1.16 6.72 -9.31
CA SER A 124 2.39 6.91 -10.08
C SER A 124 3.62 7.29 -9.24
N ALA A 125 3.45 7.85 -8.04
CA ALA A 125 4.58 8.20 -7.18
C ALA A 125 5.19 6.98 -6.47
N ILE A 126 4.43 5.89 -6.29
CA ILE A 126 4.86 4.70 -5.54
C ILE A 126 4.99 3.44 -6.40
N THR A 127 4.45 3.48 -7.62
CA THR A 127 4.65 2.44 -8.64
C THR A 127 5.70 2.95 -9.63
N THR A 128 6.97 2.92 -9.24
CA THR A 128 8.06 3.14 -10.21
C THR A 128 8.24 1.85 -11.00
N HIS A 129 7.43 1.68 -12.04
CA HIS A 129 7.88 0.86 -13.15
C HIS A 129 8.65 1.78 -14.07
N ASP A 130 9.93 1.43 -14.28
CA ASP A 130 10.58 1.65 -15.56
C ASP A 130 9.58 1.19 -16.62
N ASN A 131 8.80 2.14 -17.14
CA ASN A 131 8.26 2.02 -18.46
C ASN A 131 9.50 2.02 -19.36
N GLY A 132 10.19 0.87 -19.43
CA GLY A 132 10.67 0.40 -20.71
C GLY A 132 9.46 0.62 -21.59
N SER A 133 9.57 1.65 -22.43
CA SER A 133 8.55 2.10 -23.37
C SER A 133 7.81 0.84 -23.80
N ALA A 134 6.50 0.80 -23.59
CA ALA A 134 5.70 -0.19 -24.28
C ALA A 134 6.14 -0.07 -25.73
N ASP A 135 6.95 -1.04 -26.16
CA ASP A 135 7.57 -1.00 -27.46
C ASP A 135 6.35 -0.96 -28.37
N SER A 136 6.21 0.12 -29.12
CA SER A 136 5.13 0.25 -30.09
C SER A 136 5.21 -0.83 -31.18
N ASP A 137 6.18 -1.73 -31.07
CA ASP A 137 6.44 -2.88 -31.93
C ASP A 137 5.68 -4.16 -31.54
N ASP A 138 4.96 -4.20 -30.41
CA ASP A 138 4.05 -5.33 -30.12
C ASP A 138 2.71 -5.17 -30.86
N VAL A 139 2.80 -4.82 -32.15
CA VAL A 139 1.71 -4.97 -33.13
C VAL A 139 1.58 -6.47 -33.39
N HIS A 140 0.88 -7.16 -32.48
CA HIS A 140 0.48 -8.53 -32.73
C HIS A 140 -0.49 -8.54 -33.92
N ASP A 141 0.01 -8.80 -35.13
CA ASP A 141 -0.82 -9.07 -36.30
C ASP A 141 -1.22 -10.56 -36.31
N PRO A 142 -2.47 -10.90 -35.94
CA PRO A 142 -2.93 -12.29 -35.91
C PRO A 142 -3.03 -12.92 -37.32
N MET A 143 -2.89 -12.14 -38.39
CA MET A 143 -2.97 -12.61 -39.78
C MET A 143 -1.60 -12.89 -40.42
N ALA A 144 -0.50 -12.55 -39.75
CA ALA A 144 0.86 -12.74 -40.28
C ALA A 144 1.24 -14.21 -40.55
N LEU A 145 0.51 -15.17 -39.98
CA LEU A 145 0.70 -16.61 -40.19
C LEU A 145 -0.07 -17.19 -41.39
N LEU A 146 -0.95 -16.42 -42.00
CA LEU A 146 -1.69 -16.85 -43.18
C LEU A 146 -0.90 -16.44 -44.42
N ALA A 147 -0.22 -17.41 -45.04
CA ALA A 147 0.39 -17.18 -46.35
C ALA A 147 -0.69 -16.73 -47.34
N PRO A 148 -0.41 -15.75 -48.22
CA PRO A 148 -1.37 -15.36 -49.25
C PRO A 148 -1.67 -16.59 -50.12
N VAL A 149 -2.96 -16.89 -50.25
CA VAL A 149 -3.42 -17.88 -51.21
C VAL A 149 -3.23 -17.26 -52.58
N ASP A 150 -2.27 -17.77 -53.34
CA ASP A 150 -2.13 -17.43 -54.75
C ASP A 150 -3.41 -17.83 -55.47
N ASP A 151 -4.19 -16.82 -55.86
CA ASP A 151 -5.35 -16.96 -56.72
C ASP A 151 -4.83 -17.27 -58.13
N GLU A 152 -4.51 -18.54 -58.39
CA GLU A 152 -4.28 -19.02 -59.75
C GLU A 152 -5.58 -18.85 -60.53
N GLY A 153 -5.64 -17.75 -61.28
CA GLY A 153 -6.73 -17.42 -62.19
C GLY A 153 -7.04 -18.58 -63.13
N VAL A 154 -8.23 -19.14 -62.96
CA VAL A 154 -8.84 -20.03 -63.95
C VAL A 154 -9.31 -19.14 -65.10
N SER A 155 -8.67 -19.28 -66.26
CA SER A 155 -9.13 -18.76 -67.55
C SER A 155 -10.35 -19.51 -68.08
#